data_AF-A0A257W6G6-F1
#
_entry.id   AF-A0A257W6G6-F1
#
_cell.length_a   1.000
_cell.length_b   1.000
_cell.length_c   1.000
_cell.angle_alpha   90.00
_cell.angle_beta   90.00
_cell.angle_gamma   90.00
#
_symmetry.space_group_name_H-M   'P 1'
#
loop_
_entity.id
_entity.type
_entity.pdbx_description
1 polymer ?
#
loop_
_entity_poly.entity_id
_entity_poly.type
_entity_poly.pdbx_seq_one_letter_code
_entity_poly.pdbx_strand_id
1 'polypeptide(L)'
;MGGADDAGRLSWSHAVASLLDIWTDVSGMMTADPRWVPNARIIPSISYHEAMELSHFGAKVIYPPTIQPVLAKKIPIRIKNTFSPNDPGTMISDEPEKNGSMIRGISSINHIALLSLEGSGMIGVPGFAKRLFEALSGAGVNVILITQGSSEHSICVGVDAANAELARTAVDTAFAAEIAFKKVDPLVVEMDLSIVALVGEQMKSHTGISGKMFGVMGRNGVNVRAIAQGSSEKNISAVVSTQDVRKAINVLHEEFFEKVNKQVNLFICGVGNVGSKLLMQLDQQRQFLSEQLRLQVRIVGLANSKQFVFSEEGVDPGKWKETLEKGEKGGIADFVQAIILRNLRNSVFVDVSASDAVAGVYQQLLEKSISVVACNKIACSSVYSHYRKLKDLAREYNASFLFETNVGAGLPVIGTLNDLLRSGDKVNRMEAVLSGTLNFVFNNYNATRPFADVVKQAQEEGYTEPDPRLDLGGTDVMRKIMILARESGQPLEMEQIANRSFMPATCMQGTVADFYREMANEES
;
A
#
# COMPACT_ATOMS: atom_id res chain seq x y z
N MET A 1 -16.44 -31.63 14.49
CA MET A 1 -17.05 -30.89 15.62
C MET A 1 -18.57 -31.10 15.75
N GLY A 2 -19.34 -31.42 14.70
CA GLY A 2 -20.82 -31.44 14.79
C GLY A 2 -21.51 -32.44 15.73
N GLY A 3 -20.86 -33.56 16.12
CA GLY A 3 -21.54 -34.61 16.91
C GLY A 3 -21.63 -34.37 18.42
N ALA A 4 -20.66 -33.66 19.02
CA ALA A 4 -20.63 -33.40 20.46
C ALA A 4 -21.53 -32.21 20.86
N ASP A 5 -21.61 -31.19 19.99
CA ASP A 5 -22.47 -30.02 20.21
C ASP A 5 -23.97 -30.37 20.12
N ASP A 6 -24.35 -31.34 19.26
CA ASP A 6 -25.73 -31.80 19.15
C ASP A 6 -26.22 -32.55 20.41
N ALA A 7 -25.32 -33.21 21.17
CA ALA A 7 -25.69 -33.89 22.42
C ALA A 7 -26.05 -32.90 23.54
N GLY A 8 -25.44 -31.71 23.56
CA GLY A 8 -25.84 -30.63 24.48
C GLY A 8 -27.20 -30.02 24.14
N ARG A 9 -27.59 -30.06 22.87
CA ARG A 9 -28.75 -29.37 22.29
C ARG A 9 -30.09 -29.77 22.93
N LEU A 10 -30.26 -31.03 23.32
CA LEU A 10 -31.49 -31.50 23.99
C LEU A 10 -31.55 -31.13 25.49
N SER A 11 -30.41 -31.11 26.18
CA SER A 11 -30.35 -30.91 27.64
C SER A 11 -30.65 -29.46 28.06
N TRP A 12 -30.20 -28.47 27.28
CA TRP A 12 -30.33 -27.04 27.64
C TRP A 12 -31.72 -26.44 27.40
N SER A 13 -32.60 -27.15 26.69
CA SER A 13 -33.99 -26.72 26.49
C SER A 13 -34.77 -26.61 27.81
N HIS A 14 -34.37 -27.36 28.85
CA HIS A 14 -35.04 -27.40 30.16
C HIS A 14 -34.21 -26.86 31.34
N ALA A 15 -32.92 -26.59 31.15
CA ALA A 15 -32.06 -26.06 32.21
C ALA A 15 -32.11 -24.52 32.30
N VAL A 16 -32.13 -23.99 33.53
CA VAL A 16 -31.95 -22.55 33.84
C VAL A 16 -30.45 -22.27 33.97
N ALA A 17 -29.74 -22.29 32.84
CA ALA A 17 -28.32 -21.95 32.80
C ALA A 17 -28.14 -20.43 32.63
N SER A 18 -27.26 -19.83 33.43
CA SER A 18 -26.93 -18.40 33.33
C SER A 18 -25.79 -18.11 32.34
N LEU A 19 -25.04 -19.13 31.93
CA LEU A 19 -23.89 -19.04 31.03
C LEU A 19 -23.64 -20.40 30.36
N LEU A 20 -23.26 -20.40 29.09
CA LEU A 20 -22.74 -21.57 28.38
C LEU A 20 -21.24 -21.40 28.11
N ASP A 21 -20.40 -22.24 28.70
CA ASP A 21 -18.97 -22.30 28.35
C ASP A 21 -18.74 -23.31 27.21
N ILE A 22 -18.17 -22.85 26.10
CA ILE A 22 -17.71 -23.69 24.98
C ILE A 22 -16.18 -23.81 25.11
N TRP A 23 -15.71 -25.00 25.44
CA TRP A 23 -14.29 -25.31 25.54
C TRP A 23 -13.76 -25.88 24.21
N THR A 24 -12.75 -25.22 23.65
CA THR A 24 -12.16 -25.53 22.35
C THR A 24 -10.62 -25.50 22.43
N ASP A 25 -9.93 -25.59 21.29
CA ASP A 25 -8.46 -25.52 21.16
C ASP A 25 -7.94 -24.09 20.90
N VAL A 26 -8.84 -23.11 20.82
CA VAL A 26 -8.53 -21.68 20.64
C VAL A 26 -8.98 -20.83 21.82
N SER A 27 -8.28 -19.73 22.04
CA SER A 27 -8.47 -18.81 23.18
C SER A 27 -9.59 -17.79 23.02
N GLY A 28 -10.49 -18.03 22.06
CA GLY A 28 -11.61 -17.14 21.73
C GLY A 28 -11.77 -16.95 20.23
N MET A 29 -12.71 -16.09 19.85
CA MET A 29 -12.80 -15.56 18.49
C MET A 29 -11.76 -14.46 18.31
N MET A 30 -11.14 -14.43 17.13
CA MET A 30 -10.10 -13.47 16.81
C MET A 30 -10.58 -12.45 15.76
N THR A 31 -9.98 -11.27 15.79
CA THR A 31 -10.24 -10.17 14.83
C THR A 31 -9.94 -10.54 13.38
N ALA A 32 -9.08 -11.54 13.14
CA ALA A 32 -8.83 -12.19 11.85
C ALA A 32 -8.20 -13.57 12.10
N ASP A 33 -8.04 -14.40 11.06
CA ASP A 33 -7.32 -15.69 11.18
C ASP A 33 -5.84 -15.44 11.54
N PRO A 34 -5.35 -15.91 12.70
CA PRO A 34 -3.98 -15.67 13.17
C PRO A 34 -2.92 -16.30 12.26
N ARG A 35 -3.28 -17.31 11.45
CA ARG A 35 -2.37 -17.94 10.48
C ARG A 35 -2.02 -16.99 9.34
N TRP A 36 -2.89 -16.03 9.04
CA TRP A 36 -2.69 -15.06 7.95
C TRP A 36 -2.34 -13.67 8.46
N VAL A 37 -2.79 -13.32 9.68
CA VAL A 37 -2.55 -12.03 10.33
C VAL A 37 -1.87 -12.26 11.69
N PRO A 38 -0.52 -12.10 11.78
CA PRO A 38 0.21 -12.32 13.03
C PRO A 38 -0.24 -11.44 14.20
N ASN A 39 -0.75 -10.24 13.89
CA ASN A 39 -1.22 -9.26 14.88
C ASN A 39 -2.71 -9.45 15.24
N ALA A 40 -3.34 -10.56 14.86
CA ALA A 40 -4.72 -10.85 15.21
C ALA A 40 -4.91 -10.87 16.73
N ARG A 41 -5.91 -10.13 17.21
CA ARG A 41 -6.24 -10.02 18.64
C ARG A 41 -7.49 -10.83 18.96
N ILE A 42 -7.54 -11.36 20.18
CA ILE A 42 -8.76 -11.96 20.75
C ILE A 42 -9.82 -10.86 20.90
N ILE A 43 -11.06 -11.17 20.53
CA ILE A 43 -12.22 -10.30 20.71
C ILE A 43 -12.78 -10.59 22.11
N PRO A 44 -12.72 -9.65 23.08
CA PRO A 44 -13.16 -9.94 24.45
C PRO A 44 -14.68 -10.10 24.56
N SER A 45 -15.43 -9.29 23.80
CA SER A 45 -16.89 -9.28 23.79
C SER A 45 -17.44 -8.99 22.39
N ILE A 46 -18.46 -9.75 21.98
CA ILE A 46 -19.07 -9.71 20.64
C ILE A 46 -20.58 -10.01 20.72
N SER A 47 -21.39 -9.45 19.82
CA SER A 47 -22.81 -9.79 19.76
C SER A 47 -23.05 -11.19 19.18
N TYR A 48 -24.21 -11.79 19.44
CA TYR A 48 -24.59 -13.04 18.77
C TYR A 48 -24.57 -12.93 17.24
N HIS A 49 -25.07 -11.82 16.71
CA HIS A 49 -25.13 -11.61 15.27
C HIS A 49 -23.74 -11.49 14.64
N GLU A 50 -22.85 -10.70 15.23
CA GLU A 50 -21.46 -10.57 14.74
C GLU A 50 -20.71 -11.91 14.83
N ALA A 51 -20.92 -12.67 15.91
CA ALA A 51 -20.31 -13.99 16.07
C ALA A 51 -20.81 -14.98 15.00
N MET A 52 -22.11 -14.95 14.69
CA MET A 52 -22.69 -15.77 13.62
C MET A 52 -22.13 -15.41 12.25
N GLU A 53 -22.05 -14.12 11.92
CA GLU A 53 -21.48 -13.63 10.65
C GLU A 53 -20.00 -14.04 10.51
N LEU A 54 -19.17 -13.80 11.53
CA LEU A 54 -17.76 -14.22 11.50
C LEU A 54 -17.61 -15.73 11.29
N SER A 55 -18.48 -16.52 11.94
CA SER A 55 -18.42 -17.98 11.85
C SER A 55 -18.92 -18.52 10.53
N HIS A 56 -19.95 -17.89 9.95
CA HIS A 56 -20.43 -18.20 8.61
C HIS A 56 -19.33 -18.01 7.56
N PHE A 57 -18.56 -16.92 7.69
CA PHE A 57 -17.49 -16.58 6.75
C PHE A 57 -16.11 -17.14 7.12
N GLY A 58 -16.02 -18.22 7.92
CA GLY A 58 -14.80 -19.02 8.06
C GLY A 58 -14.13 -19.02 9.43
N ALA A 59 -14.57 -18.19 10.39
CA ALA A 59 -14.11 -18.28 11.79
C ALA A 59 -14.82 -19.43 12.52
N LYS A 60 -14.47 -20.68 12.18
CA LYS A 60 -15.13 -21.94 12.62
C LYS A 60 -14.98 -22.23 14.13
N VAL A 61 -15.49 -21.36 14.99
CA VAL A 61 -15.47 -21.51 16.46
C VAL A 61 -16.84 -21.90 16.99
N ILE A 62 -17.91 -21.38 16.37
CA ILE A 62 -19.30 -21.74 16.70
C ILE A 62 -20.02 -22.21 15.43
N TYR A 63 -20.97 -23.13 15.61
CA TYR A 63 -21.86 -23.56 14.53
C TYR A 63 -23.26 -22.97 14.77
N PRO A 64 -23.75 -22.04 13.94
CA PRO A 64 -24.99 -21.32 14.23
C PRO A 64 -26.21 -22.20 14.56
N PRO A 65 -26.44 -23.35 13.88
CA PRO A 65 -27.56 -24.22 14.23
C PRO A 65 -27.51 -24.82 15.63
N THR A 66 -26.32 -25.07 16.21
CA THR A 66 -26.21 -25.68 17.55
C THR A 66 -26.47 -24.68 18.67
N ILE A 67 -26.21 -23.39 18.46
CA ILE A 67 -26.38 -22.34 19.47
C ILE A 67 -27.76 -21.65 19.44
N GLN A 68 -28.60 -21.94 18.44
CA GLN A 68 -29.90 -21.30 18.26
C GLN A 68 -30.84 -21.39 19.50
N PRO A 69 -30.92 -22.51 20.24
CA PRO A 69 -31.73 -22.59 21.46
C PRO A 69 -31.24 -21.66 22.58
N VAL A 70 -29.92 -21.48 22.66
CA VAL A 70 -29.23 -20.64 23.66
C VAL A 70 -29.49 -19.16 23.35
N LEU A 71 -29.43 -18.82 22.06
CA LEU A 71 -29.73 -17.49 21.53
C LEU A 71 -31.20 -17.09 21.77
N ALA A 72 -32.15 -18.03 21.56
CA ALA A 72 -33.57 -17.80 21.84
C ALA A 72 -33.86 -17.46 23.31
N LYS A 73 -33.06 -18.00 24.23
CA LYS A 73 -33.13 -17.71 25.67
C LYS A 73 -32.22 -16.56 26.12
N LYS A 74 -31.48 -15.94 25.19
CA LYS A 74 -30.47 -14.89 25.44
C LYS A 74 -29.41 -15.27 26.47
N ILE A 75 -29.08 -16.57 26.60
CA ILE A 75 -28.08 -17.06 27.55
C ILE A 75 -26.67 -16.76 27.00
N PRO A 76 -25.84 -15.95 27.69
CA PRO A 76 -24.48 -15.64 27.23
C PRO A 76 -23.64 -16.88 26.97
N ILE A 77 -22.74 -16.80 26.00
CA ILE A 77 -21.82 -17.89 25.64
C ILE A 77 -20.39 -17.41 25.85
N ARG A 78 -19.55 -18.19 26.52
CA ARG A 78 -18.13 -17.90 26.67
C ARG A 78 -17.29 -18.96 25.98
N ILE A 79 -16.42 -18.55 25.07
CA ILE A 79 -15.46 -19.43 24.40
C ILE A 79 -14.16 -19.46 25.21
N LYS A 80 -13.67 -20.66 25.53
CA LYS A 80 -12.45 -20.88 26.31
C LYS A 80 -11.52 -21.89 25.66
N ASN A 81 -10.22 -21.79 25.94
CA ASN A 81 -9.21 -22.74 25.49
C ASN A 81 -8.95 -23.82 26.54
N THR A 82 -9.07 -25.09 26.15
CA THR A 82 -8.76 -26.24 27.00
C THR A 82 -7.28 -26.33 27.34
N PHE A 83 -6.41 -25.91 26.42
CA PHE A 83 -4.95 -25.91 26.61
C PHE A 83 -4.42 -24.64 27.29
N SER A 84 -5.25 -23.59 27.40
CA SER A 84 -4.89 -22.33 28.08
C SER A 84 -6.09 -21.79 28.89
N PRO A 85 -6.44 -22.44 30.02
CA PRO A 85 -7.69 -22.16 30.75
C PRO A 85 -7.81 -20.75 31.36
N ASN A 86 -6.66 -20.08 31.52
CA ASN A 86 -6.54 -18.74 32.09
C ASN A 86 -6.70 -17.62 31.04
N ASP A 87 -6.77 -17.96 29.75
CA ASP A 87 -6.98 -16.97 28.72
C ASP A 87 -8.37 -16.32 28.87
N PRO A 88 -8.49 -15.01 28.58
CA PRO A 88 -9.73 -14.25 28.82
C PRO A 88 -10.91 -14.76 27.99
N GLY A 89 -10.66 -15.46 26.88
CA GLY A 89 -11.72 -16.00 26.03
C GLY A 89 -12.44 -14.92 25.22
N THR A 90 -13.61 -15.30 24.71
CA THR A 90 -14.57 -14.38 24.09
C THR A 90 -15.94 -14.56 24.74
N MET A 91 -16.56 -13.46 25.17
CA MET A 91 -17.95 -13.42 25.63
C MET A 91 -18.88 -13.03 24.50
N ILE A 92 -19.86 -13.88 24.19
CA ILE A 92 -20.93 -13.63 23.22
C ILE A 92 -22.21 -13.31 24.00
N SER A 93 -22.79 -12.14 23.76
CA SER A 93 -24.00 -11.66 24.45
C SER A 93 -24.91 -10.86 23.51
N ASP A 94 -26.11 -10.47 23.98
CA ASP A 94 -27.03 -9.60 23.21
C ASP A 94 -26.53 -8.15 23.21
N GLU A 95 -25.99 -7.71 24.35
CA GLU A 95 -25.37 -6.40 24.52
C GLU A 95 -23.88 -6.60 24.83
N PRO A 96 -22.99 -6.55 23.82
CA PRO A 96 -21.57 -6.66 24.04
C PRO A 96 -21.00 -5.36 24.64
N GLU A 97 -19.90 -5.50 25.40
CA GLU A 97 -19.20 -4.33 25.91
C GLU A 97 -18.68 -3.44 24.75
N LYS A 98 -18.88 -2.14 24.91
CA LYS A 98 -18.43 -1.13 23.93
C LYS A 98 -16.92 -0.98 24.06
N ASN A 99 -16.18 -1.40 23.03
CA ASN A 99 -14.72 -1.37 23.03
C ASN A 99 -14.12 -0.32 22.08
N GLY A 100 -14.91 0.68 21.68
CA GLY A 100 -14.49 1.78 20.80
C GLY A 100 -14.19 1.39 19.34
N SER A 101 -14.04 0.10 19.03
CA SER A 101 -13.88 -0.43 17.66
C SER A 101 -15.24 -0.66 17.01
N MET A 102 -15.45 -0.07 15.84
CA MET A 102 -16.68 -0.21 15.05
C MET A 102 -16.76 -1.56 14.34
N ILE A 103 -15.61 -2.11 13.98
CA ILE A 103 -15.46 -3.43 13.35
C ILE A 103 -15.03 -4.43 14.43
N ARG A 104 -15.62 -5.62 14.42
CA ARG A 104 -15.30 -6.70 15.36
C ARG A 104 -14.37 -7.75 14.77
N GLY A 105 -14.52 -8.07 13.49
CA GLY A 105 -13.58 -8.96 12.83
C GLY A 105 -13.62 -8.89 11.31
N ILE A 106 -12.63 -9.56 10.73
CA ILE A 106 -12.51 -9.85 9.30
C ILE A 106 -12.48 -11.36 9.16
N SER A 107 -13.23 -11.88 8.20
CA SER A 107 -13.30 -13.31 7.91
C SER A 107 -13.21 -13.54 6.41
N SER A 108 -12.97 -14.79 6.02
CA SER A 108 -12.86 -15.16 4.62
C SER A 108 -13.22 -16.60 4.34
N ILE A 109 -13.89 -16.80 3.20
CA ILE A 109 -14.15 -18.11 2.62
C ILE A 109 -13.26 -18.24 1.39
N ASN A 110 -12.54 -19.36 1.29
CA ASN A 110 -11.75 -19.71 0.12
C ASN A 110 -12.48 -20.72 -0.75
N HIS A 111 -11.98 -20.92 -1.97
CA HIS A 111 -12.46 -21.94 -2.90
C HIS A 111 -13.94 -21.73 -3.26
N ILE A 112 -14.30 -20.51 -3.65
CA ILE A 112 -15.61 -20.26 -4.25
C ILE A 112 -15.50 -19.98 -5.74
N ALA A 113 -16.58 -20.29 -6.43
CA ALA A 113 -16.83 -19.91 -7.80
C ALA A 113 -17.92 -18.84 -7.83
N LEU A 114 -17.76 -17.86 -8.72
CA LEU A 114 -18.79 -16.87 -9.02
C LEU A 114 -19.52 -17.30 -10.29
N LEU A 115 -20.83 -17.48 -10.19
CA LEU A 115 -21.70 -17.81 -11.30
C LEU A 115 -22.47 -16.56 -11.71
N SER A 116 -22.48 -16.22 -13.00
CA SER A 116 -23.21 -15.07 -13.54
C SER A 116 -24.22 -15.52 -14.57
N LEU A 117 -25.50 -15.26 -14.29
CA LEU A 117 -26.59 -15.38 -15.25
C LEU A 117 -26.83 -13.99 -15.85
N GLU A 118 -26.64 -13.85 -17.16
CA GLU A 118 -26.69 -12.56 -17.85
C GLU A 118 -27.57 -12.62 -19.10
N GLY A 119 -28.30 -11.56 -19.39
CA GLY A 119 -29.09 -11.49 -20.62
C GLY A 119 -30.04 -10.31 -20.72
N SER A 120 -30.09 -9.71 -21.91
CA SER A 120 -31.04 -8.62 -22.22
C SER A 120 -32.51 -9.04 -22.08
N GLY A 121 -32.81 -10.33 -22.23
CA GLY A 121 -34.16 -10.88 -22.04
C GLY A 121 -34.63 -10.94 -20.59
N MET A 122 -33.77 -10.63 -19.62
CA MET A 122 -34.09 -10.60 -18.18
C MET A 122 -34.69 -9.27 -17.71
N ILE A 123 -34.43 -8.18 -18.44
CA ILE A 123 -34.77 -6.81 -18.01
C ILE A 123 -36.29 -6.65 -17.88
N GLY A 124 -36.78 -6.32 -16.69
CA GLY A 124 -38.20 -6.07 -16.43
C GLY A 124 -39.08 -7.32 -16.48
N VAL A 125 -38.50 -8.51 -16.56
CA VAL A 125 -39.24 -9.79 -16.59
C VAL A 125 -39.09 -10.50 -15.24
N PRO A 126 -40.15 -10.57 -14.42
CA PRO A 126 -40.08 -11.26 -13.15
C PRO A 126 -39.90 -12.77 -13.34
N GLY A 127 -39.18 -13.41 -12.41
CA GLY A 127 -39.11 -14.87 -12.30
C GLY A 127 -37.78 -15.52 -12.69
N PHE A 128 -36.85 -14.79 -13.31
CA PHE A 128 -35.49 -15.31 -13.59
C PHE A 128 -34.75 -15.68 -12.30
N ALA A 129 -34.75 -14.79 -11.31
CA ALA A 129 -34.14 -15.07 -10.01
C ALA A 129 -34.75 -16.30 -9.34
N LYS A 130 -36.08 -16.43 -9.35
CA LYS A 130 -36.78 -17.61 -8.80
C LYS A 130 -36.29 -18.90 -9.45
N ARG A 131 -36.29 -18.97 -10.79
CA ARG A 131 -35.87 -20.16 -11.55
C ARG A 131 -34.40 -20.50 -11.33
N LEU A 132 -33.53 -19.49 -11.23
CA LEU A 132 -32.12 -19.67 -10.91
C LEU A 132 -31.94 -20.35 -9.56
N PHE A 133 -32.59 -19.84 -8.51
CA PHE A 133 -32.49 -20.44 -7.17
C PHE A 133 -33.18 -21.80 -7.07
N GLU A 134 -34.28 -22.03 -7.81
CA GLU A 134 -34.93 -23.35 -7.90
C GLU A 134 -33.99 -24.38 -8.55
N ALA A 135 -33.30 -24.03 -9.64
CA ALA A 135 -32.34 -24.92 -10.31
C ALA A 135 -31.16 -25.29 -9.39
N LEU A 136 -30.59 -24.30 -8.71
CA LEU A 136 -29.48 -24.50 -7.76
C LEU A 136 -29.92 -25.36 -6.56
N SER A 137 -31.07 -25.04 -5.95
CA SER A 137 -31.61 -25.80 -4.82
C SER A 137 -31.98 -27.22 -5.22
N GLY A 138 -32.55 -27.44 -6.41
CA GLY A 138 -32.90 -28.76 -6.92
C GLY A 138 -31.68 -29.65 -7.16
N ALA A 139 -30.53 -29.05 -7.46
CA ALA A 139 -29.25 -29.73 -7.58
C ALA A 139 -28.49 -29.87 -6.24
N GLY A 140 -29.04 -29.37 -5.13
CA GLY A 140 -28.39 -29.40 -3.82
C GLY A 140 -27.19 -28.44 -3.70
N VAL A 141 -27.11 -27.42 -4.55
CA VAL A 141 -26.03 -26.42 -4.53
C VAL A 141 -26.34 -25.33 -3.51
N ASN A 142 -25.47 -25.20 -2.51
CA ASN A 142 -25.60 -24.13 -1.51
C ASN A 142 -25.07 -22.80 -2.05
N VAL A 143 -25.88 -21.75 -1.93
CA VAL A 143 -25.50 -20.38 -2.29
C VAL A 143 -24.94 -19.65 -1.08
N ILE A 144 -23.74 -19.09 -1.23
CA ILE A 144 -22.98 -18.41 -0.17
C ILE A 144 -23.18 -16.90 -0.25
N LEU A 145 -23.23 -16.35 -1.46
CA LEU A 145 -23.33 -14.91 -1.72
C LEU A 145 -24.26 -14.65 -2.89
N ILE A 146 -25.04 -13.57 -2.82
CA ILE A 146 -25.92 -13.12 -3.91
C ILE A 146 -25.62 -11.64 -4.16
N THR A 147 -25.45 -11.26 -5.43
CA THR A 147 -25.35 -9.86 -5.84
C THR A 147 -26.06 -9.65 -7.17
N GLN A 148 -26.75 -8.53 -7.30
CA GLN A 148 -27.63 -8.24 -8.42
C GLN A 148 -27.58 -6.73 -8.69
N GLY A 149 -27.25 -6.36 -9.92
CA GLY A 149 -27.16 -4.96 -10.33
C GLY A 149 -28.52 -4.34 -10.65
N SER A 150 -28.69 -3.04 -10.42
CA SER A 150 -29.98 -2.35 -10.64
C SER A 150 -30.54 -2.42 -12.07
N SER A 151 -29.74 -2.80 -13.05
CA SER A 151 -30.16 -2.97 -14.44
C SER A 151 -30.98 -4.24 -14.70
N GLU A 152 -31.14 -5.14 -13.72
CA GLU A 152 -31.79 -6.46 -13.85
C GLU A 152 -31.18 -7.39 -14.92
N HIS A 153 -30.08 -6.95 -15.55
CA HIS A 153 -29.42 -7.63 -16.65
C HIS A 153 -28.58 -8.82 -16.20
N SER A 154 -28.16 -8.83 -14.93
CA SER A 154 -27.32 -9.89 -14.37
C SER A 154 -27.71 -10.24 -12.95
N ILE A 155 -27.53 -11.52 -12.62
CA ILE A 155 -27.59 -12.06 -11.27
C ILE A 155 -26.31 -12.85 -11.06
N CYS A 156 -25.53 -12.50 -10.04
CA CYS A 156 -24.33 -13.24 -9.68
C CYS A 156 -24.52 -13.96 -8.33
N VAL A 157 -24.09 -15.21 -8.28
CA VAL A 157 -24.15 -16.03 -7.07
C VAL A 157 -22.80 -16.68 -6.79
N GLY A 158 -22.35 -16.62 -5.54
CA GLY A 158 -21.17 -17.33 -5.07
C GLY A 158 -21.54 -18.71 -4.56
N VAL A 159 -20.84 -19.74 -5.02
CA VAL A 159 -21.03 -21.14 -4.60
C VAL A 159 -19.68 -21.78 -4.29
N ASP A 160 -19.67 -22.89 -3.56
CA ASP A 160 -18.46 -23.70 -3.38
C ASP A 160 -17.92 -24.13 -4.76
N ALA A 161 -16.61 -23.95 -4.98
CA ALA A 161 -15.96 -24.25 -6.26
C ALA A 161 -16.14 -25.72 -6.68
N ALA A 162 -16.27 -26.65 -5.73
CA ALA A 162 -16.52 -28.05 -6.03
C ALA A 162 -17.89 -28.29 -6.69
N ASN A 163 -18.85 -27.38 -6.49
CA ASN A 163 -20.21 -27.48 -7.03
C ASN A 163 -20.40 -26.66 -8.32
N ALA A 164 -19.36 -25.98 -8.83
CA ALA A 164 -19.49 -25.04 -9.94
C ALA A 164 -20.03 -25.68 -11.23
N GLU A 165 -19.51 -26.84 -11.63
CA GLU A 165 -19.97 -27.55 -12.84
C GLU A 165 -21.37 -28.15 -12.70
N LEU A 166 -21.70 -28.64 -11.50
CA LEU A 166 -23.05 -29.12 -11.18
C LEU A 166 -24.06 -27.98 -11.28
N ALA A 167 -23.72 -26.82 -10.71
CA ALA A 167 -24.53 -25.61 -10.77
C ALA A 167 -24.74 -25.15 -12.21
N ARG A 168 -23.66 -25.09 -13.00
CA ARG A 168 -23.72 -24.75 -14.42
C ARG A 168 -24.67 -25.66 -15.19
N THR A 169 -24.51 -26.97 -15.06
CA THR A 169 -25.36 -27.95 -15.76
C THR A 169 -26.83 -27.79 -15.39
N ALA A 170 -27.14 -27.62 -14.10
CA ALA A 170 -28.50 -27.47 -13.61
C ALA A 170 -29.16 -26.18 -14.15
N VAL A 171 -28.44 -25.06 -14.11
CA VAL A 171 -28.95 -23.76 -14.55
C VAL A 171 -29.07 -23.71 -16.08
N ASP A 172 -28.06 -24.14 -16.83
CA ASP A 172 -28.12 -24.17 -18.30
C ASP A 172 -29.26 -25.06 -18.80
N THR A 173 -29.55 -26.17 -18.11
CA THR A 173 -30.71 -27.02 -18.42
C THR A 173 -32.03 -26.29 -18.12
N ALA A 174 -32.12 -25.60 -16.98
CA ALA A 174 -33.32 -24.87 -16.59
C ALA A 174 -33.63 -23.67 -17.51
N PHE A 175 -32.62 -23.09 -18.17
CA PHE A 175 -32.75 -21.96 -19.10
C PHE A 175 -32.47 -22.32 -20.57
N ALA A 176 -32.48 -23.61 -20.92
CA ALA A 176 -32.11 -24.08 -22.25
C ALA A 176 -32.90 -23.40 -23.40
N ALA A 177 -34.18 -23.13 -23.18
CA ALA A 177 -35.02 -22.43 -24.15
C ALA A 177 -34.56 -20.97 -24.33
N GLU A 178 -34.39 -20.23 -23.23
CA GLU A 178 -33.94 -18.84 -23.27
C GLU A 178 -32.54 -18.70 -23.89
N ILE A 179 -31.65 -19.64 -23.61
CA ILE A 179 -30.31 -19.71 -24.20
C ILE A 179 -30.40 -19.96 -25.71
N ALA A 180 -31.21 -20.92 -26.15
CA ALA A 180 -31.40 -21.19 -27.57
C ALA A 180 -31.98 -19.99 -28.34
N PHE A 181 -32.87 -19.22 -27.71
CA PHE A 181 -33.43 -17.98 -28.26
C PHE A 181 -32.55 -16.75 -28.05
N LYS A 182 -31.34 -16.88 -27.49
CA LYS A 182 -30.41 -15.78 -27.18
C LYS A 182 -31.02 -14.67 -26.31
N LYS A 183 -31.95 -15.05 -25.43
CA LYS A 183 -32.53 -14.15 -24.43
C LYS A 183 -31.63 -14.03 -23.21
N VAL A 184 -30.92 -15.11 -22.89
CA VAL A 184 -29.97 -15.24 -21.78
C VAL A 184 -28.75 -15.98 -22.30
N ASP A 185 -27.57 -15.61 -21.83
CA ASP A 185 -26.32 -16.30 -22.15
C ASP A 185 -26.18 -17.58 -21.30
N PRO A 186 -25.40 -18.59 -21.75
CA PRO A 186 -25.02 -19.71 -20.91
C PRO A 186 -24.38 -19.22 -19.61
N LEU A 187 -24.58 -19.94 -18.51
CA LEU A 187 -24.06 -19.54 -17.21
C LEU A 187 -22.54 -19.40 -17.25
N VAL A 188 -22.06 -18.20 -16.92
CA VAL A 188 -20.64 -17.90 -16.83
C VAL A 188 -20.13 -18.33 -15.46
N VAL A 189 -19.01 -19.06 -15.45
CA VAL A 189 -18.38 -19.58 -14.23
C VAL A 189 -16.97 -19.02 -14.11
N GLU A 190 -16.70 -18.35 -13.00
CA GLU A 190 -15.36 -17.85 -12.65
C GLU A 190 -14.84 -18.58 -11.41
N MET A 191 -13.67 -19.20 -11.55
CA MET A 191 -13.00 -19.99 -10.51
C MET A 191 -11.88 -19.19 -9.83
N ASP A 192 -11.23 -19.77 -8.83
CA ASP A 192 -10.08 -19.19 -8.10
C ASP A 192 -10.42 -17.86 -7.41
N LEU A 193 -11.64 -17.80 -6.84
CA LEU A 193 -12.14 -16.67 -6.09
C LEU A 193 -12.29 -17.00 -4.61
N SER A 194 -12.27 -15.93 -3.81
CA SER A 194 -12.45 -15.95 -2.38
C SER A 194 -13.31 -14.75 -1.93
N ILE A 195 -13.96 -14.88 -0.78
CA ILE A 195 -14.83 -13.87 -0.19
C ILE A 195 -14.08 -13.36 1.03
N VAL A 196 -13.96 -12.04 1.14
CA VAL A 196 -13.48 -11.36 2.33
C VAL A 196 -14.64 -10.55 2.90
N ALA A 197 -14.96 -10.77 4.17
CA ALA A 197 -16.07 -10.15 4.86
C ALA A 197 -15.57 -9.30 6.03
N LEU A 198 -16.09 -8.07 6.11
CA LEU A 198 -15.88 -7.15 7.23
C LEU A 198 -17.14 -7.17 8.09
N VAL A 199 -17.01 -7.49 9.38
CA VAL A 199 -18.16 -7.69 10.29
C VAL A 199 -18.13 -6.68 11.43
N GLY A 200 -19.26 -5.98 11.64
CA GLY A 200 -19.45 -5.04 12.75
C GLY A 200 -20.87 -4.49 12.80
N GLU A 201 -21.51 -4.55 13.97
CA GLU A 201 -22.92 -4.18 14.13
C GLU A 201 -23.18 -2.67 14.00
N GLN A 202 -22.16 -1.83 14.23
CA GLN A 202 -22.27 -0.37 14.20
C GLN A 202 -21.92 0.26 12.84
N MET A 203 -21.65 -0.54 11.81
CA MET A 203 -21.31 -0.02 10.48
C MET A 203 -22.45 0.81 9.86
N LYS A 204 -23.72 0.43 10.09
CA LYS A 204 -24.90 1.17 9.60
C LYS A 204 -24.99 2.61 10.11
N SER A 205 -24.49 2.86 11.32
CA SER A 205 -24.58 4.15 11.99
C SER A 205 -23.42 5.08 11.65
N HIS A 206 -22.48 4.64 10.79
CA HIS A 206 -21.28 5.41 10.47
C HIS A 206 -21.00 5.42 8.97
N THR A 207 -21.05 6.62 8.38
CA THR A 207 -20.75 6.78 6.96
C THR A 207 -19.27 6.50 6.67
N GLY A 208 -18.99 5.96 5.48
CA GLY A 208 -17.64 5.82 4.94
C GLY A 208 -16.93 4.50 5.22
N ILE A 209 -17.48 3.56 5.99
CA ILE A 209 -16.81 2.26 6.26
C ILE A 209 -16.63 1.43 4.99
N SER A 210 -17.67 1.30 4.16
CA SER A 210 -17.60 0.59 2.87
C SER A 210 -16.61 1.26 1.92
N GLY A 211 -16.70 2.60 1.78
CA GLY A 211 -15.75 3.38 0.98
C GLY A 211 -14.30 3.24 1.47
N LYS A 212 -14.10 3.16 2.79
CA LYS A 212 -12.79 2.90 3.40
C LYS A 212 -12.29 1.49 3.05
N MET A 213 -13.11 0.46 3.25
CA MET A 213 -12.78 -0.93 2.91
C MET A 213 -12.33 -1.06 1.45
N PHE A 214 -13.16 -0.61 0.50
CA PHE A 214 -12.85 -0.72 -0.93
C PHE A 214 -11.69 0.19 -1.35
N GLY A 215 -11.61 1.41 -0.81
CA GLY A 215 -10.50 2.32 -1.10
C GLY A 215 -9.15 1.78 -0.62
N VAL A 216 -9.13 1.10 0.53
CA VAL A 216 -7.94 0.46 1.11
C VAL A 216 -7.49 -0.73 0.25
N MET A 217 -8.44 -1.57 -0.17
CA MET A 217 -8.18 -2.69 -1.08
C MET A 217 -7.63 -2.19 -2.42
N GLY A 218 -8.29 -1.20 -3.04
CA GLY A 218 -7.87 -0.62 -4.32
C GLY A 218 -6.49 0.04 -4.28
N ARG A 219 -6.19 0.84 -3.24
CA ARG A 219 -4.84 1.44 -3.05
C ARG A 219 -3.73 0.41 -2.87
N ASN A 220 -4.08 -0.80 -2.47
CA ASN A 220 -3.15 -1.92 -2.32
C ASN A 220 -3.24 -2.91 -3.49
N GLY A 221 -3.85 -2.53 -4.62
CA GLY A 221 -3.90 -3.35 -5.83
C GLY A 221 -4.73 -4.64 -5.68
N VAL A 222 -5.66 -4.71 -4.72
CA VAL A 222 -6.60 -5.82 -4.59
C VAL A 222 -7.84 -5.49 -5.43
N ASN A 223 -8.04 -6.24 -6.51
CA ASN A 223 -9.21 -6.05 -7.37
C ASN A 223 -10.47 -6.69 -6.76
N VAL A 224 -11.59 -5.97 -6.78
CA VAL A 224 -12.88 -6.42 -6.22
C VAL A 224 -13.79 -6.86 -7.37
N ARG A 225 -14.09 -8.17 -7.44
CA ARG A 225 -14.88 -8.78 -8.52
C ARG A 225 -16.38 -8.61 -8.34
N ALA A 226 -16.84 -8.73 -7.11
CA ALA A 226 -18.24 -8.60 -6.73
C ALA A 226 -18.37 -8.11 -5.28
N ILE A 227 -19.49 -7.46 -4.99
CA ILE A 227 -19.77 -6.88 -3.67
C ILE A 227 -21.14 -7.38 -3.22
N ALA A 228 -21.25 -7.75 -1.94
CA ALA A 228 -22.52 -7.98 -1.29
C ALA A 228 -22.59 -7.18 0.02
N GLN A 229 -23.63 -6.37 0.15
CA GLN A 229 -23.95 -5.61 1.35
C GLN A 229 -25.46 -5.66 1.57
N GLY A 230 -25.88 -6.18 2.72
CA GLY A 230 -27.29 -6.24 3.09
C GLY A 230 -27.81 -4.93 3.69
N SER A 231 -29.13 -4.81 3.83
CA SER A 231 -29.83 -3.64 4.41
C SER A 231 -29.58 -3.40 5.91
N SER A 232 -29.02 -4.40 6.59
CA SER A 232 -28.57 -4.29 7.97
C SER A 232 -27.19 -3.64 8.09
N GLU A 233 -26.42 -3.59 7.00
CA GLU A 233 -25.01 -3.15 6.91
C GLU A 233 -24.10 -3.71 8.01
N LYS A 234 -24.46 -4.84 8.64
CA LYS A 234 -23.65 -5.47 9.69
C LYS A 234 -22.49 -6.29 9.14
N ASN A 235 -22.51 -6.52 7.83
CA ASN A 235 -21.52 -7.26 7.07
C ASN A 235 -21.36 -6.62 5.69
N ILE A 236 -20.12 -6.39 5.27
CA ILE A 236 -19.75 -6.00 3.90
C ILE A 236 -18.82 -7.08 3.37
N SER A 237 -19.23 -7.73 2.29
CA SER A 237 -18.49 -8.82 1.65
C SER A 237 -17.99 -8.42 0.28
N ALA A 238 -16.75 -8.78 -0.03
CA ALA A 238 -16.08 -8.56 -1.30
C ALA A 238 -15.56 -9.88 -1.86
N VAL A 239 -15.84 -10.16 -3.12
CA VAL A 239 -15.22 -11.27 -3.86
C VAL A 239 -13.93 -10.77 -4.48
N VAL A 240 -12.83 -11.47 -4.24
CA VAL A 240 -11.48 -11.16 -4.73
C VAL A 240 -10.84 -12.42 -5.29
N SER A 241 -9.75 -12.28 -6.05
CA SER A 241 -8.95 -13.43 -6.45
C SER A 241 -8.35 -14.12 -5.22
N THR A 242 -8.32 -15.45 -5.19
CA THR A 242 -7.77 -16.24 -4.06
C THR A 242 -6.33 -15.85 -3.74
N GLN A 243 -5.52 -15.48 -4.74
CA GLN A 243 -4.14 -15.03 -4.54
C GLN A 243 -4.03 -13.74 -3.72
N ASP A 244 -5.05 -12.89 -3.75
CA ASP A 244 -5.06 -11.57 -3.11
C ASP A 244 -5.65 -11.59 -1.70
N VAL A 245 -6.28 -12.70 -1.27
CA VAL A 245 -6.99 -12.79 0.01
C VAL A 245 -6.09 -12.45 1.19
N ARG A 246 -4.89 -13.01 1.22
CA ARG A 246 -3.94 -12.74 2.31
C ARG A 246 -3.61 -11.25 2.38
N LYS A 247 -3.40 -10.60 1.24
CA LYS A 247 -3.16 -9.15 1.16
C LYS A 247 -4.39 -8.37 1.62
N ALA A 248 -5.57 -8.72 1.11
CA ALA A 248 -6.83 -8.08 1.46
C ALA A 248 -7.06 -8.10 2.98
N ILE A 249 -6.96 -9.26 3.64
CA ILE A 249 -7.20 -9.38 5.08
C ILE A 249 -6.14 -8.61 5.88
N ASN A 250 -4.86 -8.68 5.52
CA ASN A 250 -3.81 -7.96 6.25
C ASN A 250 -3.97 -6.44 6.17
N VAL A 251 -4.30 -5.91 4.98
CA VAL A 251 -4.47 -4.47 4.80
C VAL A 251 -5.76 -3.99 5.48
N LEU A 252 -6.85 -4.75 5.42
CA LEU A 252 -8.07 -4.44 6.16
C LEU A 252 -7.82 -4.51 7.68
N HIS A 253 -7.05 -5.49 8.16
CA HIS A 253 -6.78 -5.62 9.58
C HIS A 253 -5.96 -4.44 10.12
N GLU A 254 -4.92 -4.02 9.39
CA GLU A 254 -4.14 -2.82 9.70
C GLU A 254 -5.04 -1.57 9.77
N GLU A 255 -5.92 -1.38 8.79
CA GLU A 255 -6.74 -0.18 8.70
C GLU A 255 -7.84 -0.09 9.78
N PHE A 256 -8.38 -1.24 10.21
CA PHE A 256 -9.53 -1.28 11.12
C PHE A 256 -9.20 -1.70 12.56
N PHE A 257 -8.09 -2.40 12.82
CA PHE A 257 -7.80 -2.99 14.15
C PHE A 257 -6.45 -2.58 14.75
N GLU A 258 -5.48 -2.21 13.92
CA GLU A 258 -4.23 -1.68 14.45
C GLU A 258 -4.48 -0.26 15.00
N LYS A 259 -3.94 0.04 16.19
CA LYS A 259 -3.87 1.43 16.67
C LYS A 259 -2.76 2.06 15.83
N VAL A 260 -3.18 2.54 14.67
CA VAL A 260 -2.36 2.64 13.46
C VAL A 260 -1.13 3.48 13.73
N ASN A 261 0.04 2.84 13.84
CA ASN A 261 1.25 3.41 13.27
C ASN A 261 1.34 2.83 11.87
N LYS A 262 1.05 3.63 10.83
CA LYS A 262 1.14 3.19 9.44
C LYS A 262 2.58 2.75 9.19
N GLN A 263 2.75 1.48 8.84
CA GLN A 263 4.08 0.94 8.57
C GLN A 263 4.53 1.38 7.17
N VAL A 264 5.75 1.91 7.06
CA VAL A 264 6.37 2.32 5.80
C VAL A 264 7.65 1.52 5.60
N ASN A 265 7.75 0.80 4.50
CA ASN A 265 8.90 -0.06 4.19
C ASN A 265 9.86 0.67 3.25
N LEU A 266 11.07 0.99 3.73
CA LEU A 266 12.08 1.71 2.98
C LEU A 266 13.09 0.77 2.34
N PHE A 267 13.39 1.03 1.07
CA PHE A 267 14.48 0.42 0.32
C PHE A 267 15.45 1.52 -0.10
N ILE A 268 16.63 1.58 0.51
CA ILE A 268 17.56 2.70 0.34
C ILE A 268 18.73 2.27 -0.54
N CYS A 269 18.91 2.95 -1.68
CA CYS A 269 20.06 2.78 -2.56
C CYS A 269 21.00 3.98 -2.42
N GLY A 270 22.27 3.74 -2.06
CA GLY A 270 23.27 4.81 -1.91
C GLY A 270 23.61 5.16 -0.46
N VAL A 271 23.99 4.18 0.35
CA VAL A 271 24.37 4.35 1.77
C VAL A 271 25.75 4.99 2.00
N GLY A 272 26.17 5.92 1.13
CA GLY A 272 27.41 6.69 1.27
C GLY A 272 27.27 7.82 2.31
N ASN A 273 27.91 8.96 2.05
CA ASN A 273 27.88 10.12 2.97
C ASN A 273 26.44 10.57 3.28
N VAL A 274 25.64 10.82 2.24
CA VAL A 274 24.23 11.28 2.40
C VAL A 274 23.35 10.18 3.00
N GLY A 275 23.43 8.95 2.47
CA GLY A 275 22.62 7.84 2.97
C GLY A 275 22.90 7.49 4.44
N SER A 276 24.16 7.58 4.90
CA SER A 276 24.49 7.39 6.32
C SER A 276 23.84 8.44 7.23
N LYS A 277 23.79 9.71 6.80
CA LYS A 277 23.10 10.78 7.52
C LYS A 277 21.60 10.59 7.54
N LEU A 278 21.00 10.14 6.44
CA LEU A 278 19.59 9.79 6.37
C LEU A 278 19.25 8.68 7.39
N LEU A 279 20.05 7.62 7.44
CA LEU A 279 19.85 6.52 8.40
C LEU A 279 19.92 7.01 9.85
N MET A 280 20.89 7.87 10.18
CA MET A 280 21.00 8.49 11.51
C MET A 280 19.78 9.36 11.84
N GLN A 281 19.29 10.16 10.89
CA GLN A 281 18.11 11.01 11.10
C GLN A 281 16.84 10.18 11.30
N LEU A 282 16.68 9.09 10.55
CA LEU A 282 15.54 8.17 10.71
C LEU A 282 15.54 7.52 12.09
N ASP A 283 16.71 7.13 12.61
CA ASP A 283 16.82 6.56 13.96
C ASP A 283 16.51 7.60 15.04
N GLN A 284 17.08 8.82 14.92
CA GLN A 284 16.82 9.91 15.85
C GLN A 284 15.34 10.34 15.88
N GLN A 285 14.66 10.29 14.73
CA GLN A 285 13.25 10.69 14.60
C GLN A 285 12.27 9.54 14.86
N ARG A 286 12.74 8.31 15.13
CA ARG A 286 11.90 7.12 15.22
C ARG A 286 10.75 7.26 16.22
N GLN A 287 11.02 7.83 17.40
CA GLN A 287 9.99 8.06 18.42
C GLN A 287 8.98 9.11 17.99
N PHE A 288 9.44 10.24 17.43
CA PHE A 288 8.57 11.30 16.93
C PHE A 288 7.64 10.80 15.81
N LEU A 289 8.21 10.08 14.82
CA LEU A 289 7.45 9.49 13.72
C LEU A 289 6.36 8.55 14.25
N SER A 290 6.68 7.71 15.23
CA SER A 290 5.73 6.78 15.85
C SER A 290 4.65 7.50 16.66
N GLU A 291 5.01 8.39 17.57
CA GLU A 291 4.07 8.97 18.54
C GLU A 291 3.22 10.09 17.95
N GLN A 292 3.83 10.98 17.15
CA GLN A 292 3.17 12.19 16.65
C GLN A 292 2.55 11.97 15.27
N LEU A 293 3.29 11.32 14.37
CA LEU A 293 2.84 11.10 12.99
C LEU A 293 2.21 9.74 12.78
N ARG A 294 2.22 8.86 13.79
CA ARG A 294 1.69 7.51 13.67
C ARG A 294 2.29 6.77 12.48
N LEU A 295 3.62 6.85 12.34
CA LEU A 295 4.39 6.22 11.27
C LEU A 295 5.44 5.31 11.88
N GLN A 296 5.43 4.04 11.47
CA GLN A 296 6.50 3.10 11.78
C GLN A 296 7.36 2.88 10.53
N VAL A 297 8.49 3.56 10.47
CA VAL A 297 9.44 3.42 9.37
C VAL A 297 10.32 2.20 9.60
N ARG A 298 10.33 1.28 8.64
CA ARG A 298 11.17 0.07 8.64
C ARG A 298 12.11 0.10 7.44
N ILE A 299 13.42 0.05 7.69
CA ILE A 299 14.41 -0.06 6.63
C ILE A 299 14.52 -1.54 6.24
N VAL A 300 13.91 -1.92 5.13
CA VAL A 300 13.84 -3.32 4.69
C VAL A 300 15.03 -3.69 3.82
N GLY A 301 15.50 -2.78 2.97
CA GLY A 301 16.61 -3.05 2.08
C GLY A 301 17.62 -1.92 2.02
N LEU A 302 18.90 -2.29 1.91
CA LEU A 302 20.01 -1.37 1.70
C LEU A 302 20.85 -1.86 0.53
N ALA A 303 21.25 -0.95 -0.35
CA ALA A 303 22.12 -1.24 -1.48
C ALA A 303 23.23 -0.21 -1.65
N ASN A 304 24.39 -0.68 -2.11
CA ASN A 304 25.46 0.15 -2.66
C ASN A 304 25.81 -0.35 -4.08
N SER A 305 26.91 0.14 -4.66
CA SER A 305 27.30 -0.21 -6.03
C SER A 305 27.76 -1.67 -6.24
N LYS A 306 27.98 -2.44 -5.17
CA LYS A 306 28.57 -3.79 -5.21
C LYS A 306 27.70 -4.86 -4.56
N GLN A 307 26.88 -4.50 -3.58
CA GLN A 307 26.13 -5.43 -2.75
C GLN A 307 24.85 -4.81 -2.20
N PHE A 308 23.91 -5.67 -1.83
CA PHE A 308 22.67 -5.29 -1.18
C PHE A 308 22.29 -6.29 -0.09
N VAL A 309 21.42 -5.87 0.82
CA VAL A 309 20.89 -6.73 1.89
C VAL A 309 19.42 -6.44 2.11
N PHE A 310 18.67 -7.47 2.53
CA PHE A 310 17.27 -7.37 2.90
C PHE A 310 17.03 -7.95 4.29
N SER A 311 16.15 -7.31 5.05
CA SER A 311 15.61 -7.80 6.32
C SER A 311 14.15 -7.39 6.42
N GLU A 312 13.22 -8.36 6.38
CA GLU A 312 11.78 -8.08 6.50
C GLU A 312 11.40 -7.58 7.91
N GLU A 313 12.19 -7.93 8.93
CA GLU A 313 12.05 -7.39 10.29
C GLU A 313 12.62 -5.98 10.44
N GLY A 314 13.44 -5.56 9.46
CA GLY A 314 14.13 -4.28 9.42
C GLY A 314 15.62 -4.40 9.68
N VAL A 315 16.40 -3.52 9.08
CA VAL A 315 17.83 -3.34 9.35
C VAL A 315 18.00 -2.31 10.45
N ASP A 316 18.81 -2.66 11.45
CA ASP A 316 19.18 -1.76 12.54
C ASP A 316 20.04 -0.59 12.00
N PRO A 317 19.59 0.68 12.12
CA PRO A 317 20.35 1.85 11.69
C PRO A 317 21.71 2.00 12.39
N GLY A 318 21.93 1.38 13.56
CA GLY A 318 23.23 1.38 14.23
C GLY A 318 24.23 0.38 13.64
N LYS A 319 23.75 -0.71 13.02
CA LYS A 319 24.55 -1.86 12.56
C LYS A 319 24.46 -2.09 11.05
N TRP A 320 23.99 -1.09 10.30
CA TRP A 320 23.75 -1.23 8.88
C TRP A 320 25.00 -1.58 8.06
N LYS A 321 26.19 -1.08 8.47
CA LYS A 321 27.47 -1.37 7.78
C LYS A 321 27.80 -2.86 7.81
N GLU A 322 27.82 -3.44 9.01
CA GLU A 322 28.08 -4.87 9.22
C GLU A 322 27.03 -5.75 8.51
N THR A 323 25.77 -5.30 8.53
CA THR A 323 24.66 -6.01 7.87
C THR A 323 24.83 -6.00 6.36
N LEU A 324 25.24 -4.87 5.78
CA LEU A 324 25.46 -4.73 4.34
C LEU A 324 26.71 -5.47 3.86
N GLU A 325 27.77 -5.55 4.66
CA GLU A 325 28.98 -6.33 4.36
C GLU A 325 28.70 -7.85 4.26
N LYS A 326 27.68 -8.33 4.97
CA LYS A 326 27.16 -9.71 4.87
C LYS A 326 26.11 -9.88 3.77
N GLY A 327 25.84 -8.83 3.00
CA GLY A 327 24.84 -8.82 1.94
C GLY A 327 25.23 -9.65 0.72
N GLU A 328 24.26 -9.82 -0.16
CA GLU A 328 24.44 -10.49 -1.45
C GLU A 328 25.17 -9.57 -2.43
N LYS A 329 26.10 -10.11 -3.21
CA LYS A 329 26.73 -9.38 -4.31
C LYS A 329 25.74 -9.30 -5.46
N GLY A 330 25.48 -8.09 -5.96
CA GLY A 330 24.59 -7.88 -7.09
C GLY A 330 24.40 -6.41 -7.40
N GLY A 331 23.80 -6.15 -8.56
CA GLY A 331 23.57 -4.81 -9.07
C GLY A 331 22.21 -4.23 -8.68
N ILE A 332 21.92 -3.03 -9.22
CA ILE A 332 20.63 -2.38 -8.99
C ILE A 332 19.45 -3.16 -9.57
N ALA A 333 19.64 -3.86 -10.69
CA ALA A 333 18.59 -4.68 -11.30
C ALA A 333 18.16 -5.83 -10.38
N ASP A 334 19.12 -6.53 -9.77
CA ASP A 334 18.87 -7.60 -8.81
C ASP A 334 18.14 -7.07 -7.57
N PHE A 335 18.57 -5.91 -7.06
CA PHE A 335 17.93 -5.24 -5.93
C PHE A 335 16.47 -4.87 -6.23
N VAL A 336 16.19 -4.28 -7.40
CA VAL A 336 14.83 -3.91 -7.81
C VAL A 336 13.95 -5.13 -8.02
N GLN A 337 14.46 -6.17 -8.67
CA GLN A 337 13.72 -7.43 -8.83
C GLN A 337 13.38 -8.04 -7.47
N ALA A 338 14.32 -8.03 -6.53
CA ALA A 338 14.12 -8.52 -5.17
C ALA A 338 13.10 -7.69 -4.37
N ILE A 339 12.99 -6.38 -4.61
CA ILE A 339 11.94 -5.51 -4.04
C ILE A 339 10.58 -5.90 -4.62
N ILE A 340 10.48 -6.00 -5.96
CA ILE A 340 9.22 -6.29 -6.66
C ILE A 340 8.69 -7.68 -6.25
N LEU A 341 9.57 -8.69 -6.16
CA LEU A 341 9.21 -10.04 -5.74
C LEU A 341 8.63 -10.11 -4.32
N ARG A 342 9.13 -9.25 -3.41
CA ARG A 342 8.63 -9.20 -2.02
C ARG A 342 7.27 -8.52 -1.90
N ASN A 343 6.94 -7.61 -2.82
CA ASN A 343 5.63 -6.97 -2.93
C ASN A 343 5.09 -6.44 -1.58
N LEU A 344 5.96 -5.81 -0.78
CA LEU A 344 5.59 -5.29 0.54
C LEU A 344 4.63 -4.09 0.41
N ARG A 345 3.66 -3.99 1.31
CA ARG A 345 2.76 -2.83 1.43
C ARG A 345 3.52 -1.55 1.77
N ASN A 346 2.98 -0.37 1.40
CA ASN A 346 3.53 0.95 1.75
C ASN A 346 5.05 1.07 1.47
N SER A 347 5.49 0.59 0.30
CA SER A 347 6.90 0.54 -0.07
C SER A 347 7.38 1.85 -0.68
N VAL A 348 8.55 2.30 -0.23
CA VAL A 348 9.23 3.50 -0.76
C VAL A 348 10.67 3.14 -1.10
N PHE A 349 11.04 3.37 -2.35
CA PHE A 349 12.42 3.34 -2.81
C PHE A 349 13.05 4.71 -2.62
N VAL A 350 14.21 4.75 -1.98
CA VAL A 350 14.95 5.98 -1.69
C VAL A 350 16.27 5.95 -2.45
N ASP A 351 16.41 6.81 -3.46
CA ASP A 351 17.67 7.00 -4.18
C ASP A 351 18.46 8.15 -3.54
N VAL A 352 19.51 7.77 -2.84
CA VAL A 352 20.52 8.67 -2.26
C VAL A 352 21.87 8.56 -2.98
N SER A 353 21.85 8.13 -4.25
CA SER A 353 23.01 8.00 -5.12
C SER A 353 23.09 9.12 -6.17
N ALA A 354 24.19 9.13 -6.93
CA ALA A 354 24.38 9.97 -8.12
C ALA A 354 24.48 9.11 -9.40
N SER A 355 23.85 7.94 -9.41
CA SER A 355 24.02 6.93 -10.47
C SER A 355 22.91 6.99 -11.52
N ASP A 356 23.29 7.02 -12.80
CA ASP A 356 22.36 6.95 -13.92
C ASP A 356 21.61 5.61 -13.96
N ALA A 357 22.32 4.51 -13.66
CA ALA A 357 21.73 3.17 -13.61
C ALA A 357 20.63 3.05 -12.54
N VAL A 358 20.72 3.83 -11.44
CA VAL A 358 19.70 3.85 -10.39
C VAL A 358 18.50 4.72 -10.82
N ALA A 359 18.73 5.84 -11.50
CA ALA A 359 17.65 6.62 -12.09
C ALA A 359 16.86 5.82 -13.14
N GLY A 360 17.54 4.96 -13.91
CA GLY A 360 16.94 4.16 -14.98
C GLY A 360 15.91 3.11 -14.52
N VAL A 361 15.91 2.72 -13.24
CA VAL A 361 14.97 1.71 -12.71
C VAL A 361 13.68 2.29 -12.12
N TYR A 362 13.54 3.61 -12.04
CA TYR A 362 12.37 4.25 -11.39
C TYR A 362 11.04 3.85 -12.05
N GLN A 363 11.03 3.71 -13.38
CA GLN A 363 9.84 3.28 -14.11
C GLN A 363 9.33 1.92 -13.60
N GLN A 364 10.23 0.92 -13.45
CA GLN A 364 9.86 -0.43 -13.03
C GLN A 364 9.26 -0.46 -11.61
N LEU A 365 9.72 0.44 -10.74
CA LEU A 365 9.23 0.56 -9.38
C LEU A 365 7.84 1.23 -9.35
N LEU A 366 7.67 2.33 -10.09
CA LEU A 366 6.40 3.07 -10.14
C LEU A 366 5.27 2.22 -10.73
N GLU A 367 5.53 1.44 -11.79
CA GLU A 367 4.57 0.49 -12.40
C GLU A 367 4.10 -0.61 -11.43
N LYS A 368 4.81 -0.81 -10.30
CA LYS A 368 4.44 -1.74 -9.22
C LYS A 368 3.92 -1.02 -7.98
N SER A 369 3.49 0.24 -8.12
CA SER A 369 2.99 1.08 -7.03
C SER A 369 4.00 1.30 -5.89
N ILE A 370 5.31 1.22 -6.19
CA ILE A 370 6.38 1.55 -5.24
C ILE A 370 6.73 3.02 -5.42
N SER A 371 6.59 3.81 -4.35
CA SER A 371 6.91 5.24 -4.42
C SER A 371 8.42 5.46 -4.49
N VAL A 372 8.87 6.49 -5.19
CA VAL A 372 10.28 6.85 -5.36
C VAL A 372 10.54 8.21 -4.72
N VAL A 373 11.53 8.27 -3.84
CA VAL A 373 12.07 9.50 -3.26
C VAL A 373 13.54 9.62 -3.65
N ALA A 374 13.93 10.66 -4.37
CA ALA A 374 15.26 10.76 -4.95
C ALA A 374 15.95 12.08 -4.62
N CYS A 375 17.23 12.04 -4.21
CA CYS A 375 18.14 13.19 -4.31
C CYS A 375 18.96 13.20 -5.61
N ASN A 376 18.80 12.14 -6.41
CA ASN A 376 19.43 12.02 -7.71
C ASN A 376 18.72 12.91 -8.73
N LYS A 377 19.46 13.89 -9.27
CA LYS A 377 18.93 14.87 -10.23
C LYS A 377 18.79 14.31 -11.64
N ILE A 378 19.40 13.16 -11.95
CA ILE A 378 19.50 12.63 -13.31
C ILE A 378 18.11 12.40 -13.90
N ALA A 379 17.22 11.70 -13.20
CA ALA A 379 15.86 11.45 -13.68
C ALA A 379 15.10 12.77 -13.95
N CYS A 380 15.23 13.75 -13.05
CA CYS A 380 14.51 15.02 -13.14
C CYS A 380 15.08 15.98 -14.19
N SER A 381 16.35 15.83 -14.55
CA SER A 381 17.07 16.63 -15.56
C SER A 381 17.36 15.87 -16.86
N SER A 382 16.77 14.67 -17.02
CA SER A 382 16.80 13.88 -18.25
C SER A 382 15.94 14.53 -19.35
N VAL A 383 15.87 13.91 -20.53
CA VAL A 383 14.97 14.35 -21.61
C VAL A 383 13.54 14.49 -21.08
N TYR A 384 12.84 15.56 -21.45
CA TYR A 384 11.54 15.91 -20.88
C TYR A 384 10.51 14.78 -20.98
N SER A 385 10.53 14.00 -22.07
CA SER A 385 9.64 12.85 -22.27
C SER A 385 9.82 11.77 -21.20
N HIS A 386 11.05 11.50 -20.77
CA HIS A 386 11.34 10.52 -19.72
C HIS A 386 10.84 11.02 -18.35
N TYR A 387 11.17 12.26 -18.00
CA TYR A 387 10.66 12.89 -16.77
C TYR A 387 9.13 12.90 -16.70
N ARG A 388 8.47 13.30 -17.80
CA ARG A 388 7.00 13.32 -17.89
C ARG A 388 6.42 11.92 -17.70
N LYS A 389 7.01 10.91 -18.36
CA LYS A 389 6.59 9.51 -18.21
C LYS A 389 6.64 9.06 -16.75
N LEU A 390 7.69 9.39 -16.00
CA LEU A 390 7.77 9.05 -14.57
C LEU A 390 6.67 9.74 -13.74
N LYS A 391 6.36 11.01 -14.01
CA LYS A 391 5.27 11.73 -13.33
C LYS A 391 3.89 11.13 -13.67
N ASP A 392 3.68 10.72 -14.92
CA ASP A 392 2.43 10.11 -15.38
C ASP A 392 2.25 8.71 -14.76
N LEU A 393 3.29 7.87 -14.74
CA LEU A 393 3.28 6.56 -14.08
C LEU A 393 3.00 6.67 -12.58
N ALA A 394 3.61 7.63 -11.90
CA ALA A 394 3.33 7.88 -10.49
C ALA A 394 1.83 8.14 -10.24
N ARG A 395 1.18 8.93 -11.11
CA ARG A 395 -0.27 9.19 -11.02
C ARG A 395 -1.11 7.96 -11.36
N GLU A 396 -0.77 7.27 -12.44
CA GLU A 396 -1.50 6.10 -12.95
C GLU A 396 -1.54 4.96 -11.92
N TYR A 397 -0.39 4.67 -11.30
CA TYR A 397 -0.24 3.57 -10.34
C TYR A 397 -0.39 4.00 -8.88
N ASN A 398 -0.89 5.22 -8.64
CA ASN A 398 -1.12 5.80 -7.31
C ASN A 398 0.13 5.73 -6.40
N ALA A 399 1.30 5.98 -6.99
CA ALA A 399 2.59 6.09 -6.32
C ALA A 399 3.05 7.56 -6.26
N SER A 400 4.07 7.84 -5.45
CA SER A 400 4.67 9.18 -5.38
C SER A 400 6.05 9.19 -6.02
N PHE A 401 6.36 10.25 -6.77
CA PHE A 401 7.71 10.55 -7.23
C PHE A 401 8.13 11.91 -6.66
N LEU A 402 8.97 11.89 -5.63
CA LEU A 402 9.36 13.06 -4.83
C LEU A 402 10.86 13.29 -4.89
N PHE A 403 11.28 14.55 -4.96
CA PHE A 403 12.69 14.91 -5.14
C PHE A 403 13.00 16.32 -4.61
N GLU A 404 12.40 16.66 -3.47
CA GLU A 404 12.49 17.97 -2.82
C GLU A 404 13.94 18.45 -2.65
N THR A 405 14.86 17.53 -2.36
CA THR A 405 16.27 17.84 -2.08
C THR A 405 17.05 18.24 -3.34
N ASN A 406 16.52 18.04 -4.54
CA ASN A 406 17.20 18.40 -5.79
C ASN A 406 17.41 19.92 -5.93
N VAL A 407 16.51 20.74 -5.35
CA VAL A 407 16.57 22.21 -5.41
C VAL A 407 16.27 22.78 -4.02
N GLY A 408 17.13 23.69 -3.54
CA GLY A 408 16.92 24.33 -2.24
C GLY A 408 17.41 23.54 -1.02
N ALA A 409 18.27 22.54 -1.21
CA ALA A 409 18.96 21.79 -0.13
C ALA A 409 18.01 21.22 0.95
N GLY A 410 16.80 20.82 0.55
CA GLY A 410 15.78 20.26 1.46
C GLY A 410 14.79 21.29 2.03
N LEU A 411 14.90 22.57 1.64
CA LEU A 411 13.82 23.53 1.83
C LEU A 411 12.61 23.12 0.97
N PRO A 412 11.36 23.38 1.42
CA PRO A 412 10.14 22.93 0.74
C PRO A 412 9.81 23.78 -0.51
N VAL A 413 10.78 23.99 -1.40
CA VAL A 413 10.63 24.82 -2.61
C VAL A 413 9.75 24.14 -3.65
N ILE A 414 10.03 22.88 -3.99
CA ILE A 414 9.31 22.11 -5.01
C ILE A 414 7.91 21.77 -4.50
N GLY A 415 7.77 21.36 -3.24
CA GLY A 415 6.48 21.09 -2.61
C GLY A 415 5.57 22.32 -2.63
N THR A 416 6.10 23.47 -2.21
CA THR A 416 5.34 24.74 -2.19
C THR A 416 4.95 25.18 -3.60
N LEU A 417 5.86 25.05 -4.57
CA LEU A 417 5.57 25.34 -5.98
C LEU A 417 4.43 24.47 -6.51
N ASN A 418 4.47 23.17 -6.23
CA ASN A 418 3.41 22.24 -6.62
C ASN A 418 2.06 22.58 -6.00
N ASP A 419 2.05 23.00 -4.73
CA ASP A 419 0.82 23.40 -4.04
C ASP A 419 0.20 24.66 -4.67
N LEU A 420 1.03 25.65 -5.02
CA LEU A 420 0.59 26.86 -5.75
C LEU A 420 -0.01 26.52 -7.13
N LEU A 421 0.63 25.63 -7.89
CA LEU A 421 0.06 25.22 -9.18
C LEU A 421 -1.27 24.46 -9.02
N ARG A 422 -1.40 23.65 -7.97
CA ARG A 422 -2.64 22.91 -7.67
C ARG A 422 -3.77 23.84 -7.22
N SER A 423 -3.47 24.97 -6.58
CA SER A 423 -4.46 26.03 -6.30
C SER A 423 -4.87 26.82 -7.54
N GLY A 424 -4.20 26.62 -8.69
CA GLY A 424 -4.50 27.28 -9.96
C GLY A 424 -3.63 28.51 -10.24
N ASP A 425 -2.61 28.78 -9.42
CA ASP A 425 -1.67 29.87 -9.66
C ASP A 425 -0.80 29.61 -10.89
N LYS A 426 -0.34 30.70 -11.51
CA LYS A 426 0.59 30.65 -12.65
C LYS A 426 1.90 31.31 -12.28
N VAL A 427 3.00 30.61 -12.51
CA VAL A 427 4.33 31.18 -12.31
C VAL A 427 4.68 32.08 -13.49
N ASN A 428 4.85 33.37 -13.21
CA ASN A 428 5.28 34.35 -14.22
C ASN A 428 6.80 34.52 -14.26
N ARG A 429 7.48 34.43 -13.11
CA ARG A 429 8.93 34.63 -12.97
C ARG A 429 9.45 33.92 -11.72
N MET A 430 10.65 33.34 -11.81
CA MET A 430 11.41 32.87 -10.65
C MET A 430 12.81 33.49 -10.68
N GLU A 431 13.29 33.89 -9.52
CA GLU A 431 14.65 34.39 -9.32
C GLU A 431 15.24 33.67 -8.12
N ALA A 432 16.41 33.07 -8.28
CA ALA A 432 17.01 32.27 -7.23
C ALA A 432 18.54 32.20 -7.36
N VAL A 433 19.22 32.11 -6.22
CA VAL A 433 20.64 31.76 -6.13
C VAL A 433 20.71 30.28 -5.76
N LEU A 434 21.08 29.44 -6.73
CA LEU A 434 20.92 27.98 -6.64
C LEU A 434 22.25 27.22 -6.45
N SER A 435 23.36 27.91 -6.14
CA SER A 435 24.67 27.29 -5.88
C SER A 435 25.23 27.76 -4.56
N GLY A 436 25.53 26.79 -3.67
CA GLY A 436 26.19 27.05 -2.39
C GLY A 436 27.62 27.53 -2.61
N THR A 437 28.34 26.91 -3.54
CA THR A 437 29.70 27.28 -3.93
C THR A 437 29.77 28.73 -4.41
N LEU A 438 28.91 29.12 -5.35
CA LEU A 438 28.88 30.50 -5.86
C LEU A 438 28.51 31.49 -4.76
N ASN A 439 27.54 31.14 -3.91
CA ASN A 439 27.15 32.00 -2.79
C ASN A 439 28.33 32.21 -1.82
N PHE A 440 29.06 31.15 -1.47
CA PHE A 440 30.25 31.26 -0.63
C PHE A 440 31.32 32.14 -1.28
N VAL A 441 31.67 31.86 -2.54
CA VAL A 441 32.73 32.57 -3.25
C VAL A 441 32.41 34.07 -3.38
N PHE A 442 31.19 34.43 -3.80
CA PHE A 442 30.81 35.84 -3.97
C PHE A 442 30.60 36.58 -2.64
N ASN A 443 30.23 35.91 -1.55
CA ASN A 443 30.15 36.56 -0.24
C ASN A 443 31.54 36.80 0.39
N ASN A 444 32.53 35.98 0.04
CA ASN A 444 33.88 36.03 0.62
C ASN A 444 34.92 36.72 -0.30
N TYR A 445 34.51 37.13 -1.51
CA TYR A 445 35.33 37.91 -2.42
C TYR A 445 35.09 39.41 -2.20
N ASN A 446 36.12 40.10 -1.74
CA ASN A 446 36.08 41.53 -1.38
C ASN A 446 37.14 42.36 -2.14
N ALA A 447 37.71 41.79 -3.21
CA ALA A 447 38.81 42.37 -4.00
C ALA A 447 40.11 42.70 -3.23
N THR A 448 40.25 42.30 -1.96
CA THR A 448 41.50 42.49 -1.19
C THR A 448 42.46 41.29 -1.30
N ARG A 449 41.97 40.15 -1.78
CA ARG A 449 42.76 38.94 -2.06
C ARG A 449 42.35 38.37 -3.43
N PRO A 450 43.24 37.65 -4.12
CA PRO A 450 42.92 36.99 -5.39
C PRO A 450 41.66 36.11 -5.28
N PHE A 451 40.81 36.15 -6.30
CA PHE A 451 39.65 35.27 -6.45
C PHE A 451 40.06 33.80 -6.42
N ALA A 452 41.23 33.47 -7.00
CA ALA A 452 41.80 32.12 -6.92
C ALA A 452 41.96 31.62 -5.47
N ASP A 453 42.35 32.48 -4.53
CA ASP A 453 42.48 32.12 -3.12
C ASP A 453 41.13 31.88 -2.46
N VAL A 454 40.09 32.62 -2.86
CA VAL A 454 38.71 32.41 -2.36
C VAL A 454 38.14 31.09 -2.84
N VAL A 455 38.33 30.76 -4.13
CA VAL A 455 37.91 29.49 -4.70
C VAL A 455 38.66 28.33 -4.05
N LYS A 456 39.96 28.49 -3.80
CA LYS A 456 40.77 27.50 -3.10
C LYS A 456 40.30 27.28 -1.67
N GLN A 457 39.99 28.36 -0.93
CA GLN A 457 39.38 28.25 0.39
C GLN A 457 38.06 27.47 0.34
N ALA A 458 37.19 27.78 -0.64
CA ALA A 458 35.93 27.06 -0.82
C ALA A 458 36.15 25.56 -1.07
N GLN A 459 37.20 25.20 -1.81
CA GLN A 459 37.59 23.81 -2.05
C GLN A 459 38.11 23.12 -0.78
N GLU A 460 38.99 23.79 -0.02
CA GLU A 460 39.55 23.27 1.23
C GLU A 460 38.48 23.07 2.32
N GLU A 461 37.49 23.97 2.38
CA GLU A 461 36.34 23.87 3.30
C GLU A 461 35.24 22.92 2.80
N GLY A 462 35.37 22.35 1.59
CA GLY A 462 34.44 21.37 1.04
C GLY A 462 33.14 21.96 0.46
N TYR A 463 33.12 23.24 0.10
CA TYR A 463 32.02 23.89 -0.61
C TYR A 463 32.03 23.63 -2.13
N THR A 464 33.16 23.16 -2.68
CA THR A 464 33.26 22.75 -4.09
C THR A 464 33.36 21.23 -4.19
N GLU A 465 33.04 20.70 -5.36
CA GLU A 465 33.51 19.37 -5.77
C GLU A 465 35.05 19.33 -5.86
N PRO A 466 35.69 18.14 -5.93
CA PRO A 466 37.13 18.03 -6.10
C PRO A 466 37.68 18.79 -7.32
N ASP A 467 36.84 18.97 -8.35
CA ASP A 467 37.09 19.88 -9.46
C ASP A 467 36.13 21.09 -9.38
N PRO A 468 36.60 22.28 -8.95
CA PRO A 468 35.76 23.46 -8.77
C PRO A 468 35.08 23.95 -10.06
N ARG A 469 35.58 23.56 -11.24
CA ARG A 469 34.99 23.94 -12.53
C ARG A 469 33.58 23.38 -12.71
N LEU A 470 33.26 22.26 -12.08
CA LEU A 470 31.93 21.65 -12.16
C LEU A 470 30.86 22.54 -11.51
N ASP A 471 31.22 23.24 -10.43
CA ASP A 471 30.34 24.17 -9.72
C ASP A 471 30.31 25.55 -10.37
N LEU A 472 31.49 26.05 -10.77
CA LEU A 472 31.66 27.39 -11.34
C LEU A 472 31.18 27.48 -12.80
N GLY A 473 31.18 26.36 -13.53
CA GLY A 473 30.67 26.27 -14.90
C GLY A 473 29.15 26.38 -15.02
N GLY A 474 28.42 26.35 -13.90
CA GLY A 474 26.98 26.61 -13.87
C GLY A 474 26.08 25.45 -14.30
N THR A 475 26.62 24.29 -14.70
CA THR A 475 25.84 23.13 -15.16
C THR A 475 24.87 22.60 -14.10
N ASP A 476 25.27 22.55 -12.82
CA ASP A 476 24.36 22.14 -11.73
C ASP A 476 23.24 23.17 -11.51
N VAL A 477 23.54 24.47 -11.65
CA VAL A 477 22.54 25.55 -11.58
C VAL A 477 21.52 25.40 -12.72
N MET A 478 21.98 25.12 -13.93
CA MET A 478 21.10 24.86 -15.08
C MET A 478 20.17 23.66 -14.82
N ARG A 479 20.69 22.56 -14.26
CA ARG A 479 19.84 21.41 -13.88
C ARG A 479 18.78 21.79 -12.86
N LYS A 480 19.11 22.60 -11.85
CA LYS A 480 18.13 23.07 -10.84
C LYS A 480 17.07 24.00 -11.45
N ILE A 481 17.47 24.90 -12.35
CA ILE A 481 16.54 25.75 -13.11
C ILE A 481 15.60 24.90 -13.95
N MET A 482 16.12 23.88 -14.64
CA MET A 482 15.32 22.96 -15.42
C MET A 482 14.25 22.25 -14.58
N ILE A 483 14.65 21.75 -13.41
CA ILE A 483 13.72 21.08 -12.48
C ILE A 483 12.62 22.06 -12.03
N LEU A 484 12.97 23.28 -11.63
CA LEU A 484 11.99 24.30 -11.23
C LEU A 484 11.05 24.70 -12.39
N ALA A 485 11.59 24.88 -13.60
CA ALA A 485 10.79 25.22 -14.77
C ALA A 485 9.79 24.09 -15.10
N ARG A 486 10.23 22.83 -15.03
CA ARG A 486 9.37 21.67 -15.25
C ARG A 486 8.29 21.54 -14.17
N GLU A 487 8.66 21.71 -12.91
CA GLU A 487 7.70 21.73 -11.79
C GLU A 487 6.79 22.96 -11.84
N SER A 488 7.14 24.02 -12.59
CA SER A 488 6.25 25.16 -12.88
C SER A 488 5.27 24.93 -14.04
N GLY A 489 5.32 23.74 -14.67
CA GLY A 489 4.47 23.35 -15.79
C GLY A 489 5.05 23.64 -17.18
N GLN A 490 6.33 24.03 -17.29
CA GLN A 490 6.98 24.34 -18.56
C GLN A 490 7.81 23.16 -19.10
N PRO A 491 7.62 22.74 -20.37
CA PRO A 491 8.48 21.76 -21.01
C PRO A 491 9.81 22.41 -21.40
N LEU A 492 10.84 22.20 -20.58
CA LEU A 492 12.17 22.77 -20.79
C LEU A 492 13.24 21.68 -20.94
N GLU A 493 14.08 21.82 -21.96
CA GLU A 493 15.29 21.03 -22.20
C GLU A 493 16.56 21.82 -21.90
N MET A 494 17.69 21.12 -21.72
CA MET A 494 18.96 21.72 -21.28
C MET A 494 19.47 22.77 -22.25
N GLU A 495 19.33 22.50 -23.54
CA GLU A 495 19.80 23.34 -24.65
C GLU A 495 19.05 24.68 -24.72
N GLN A 496 17.87 24.76 -24.10
CA GLN A 496 17.06 25.98 -24.07
C GLN A 496 17.48 26.92 -22.93
N ILE A 497 18.39 26.50 -22.04
CA ILE A 497 18.87 27.31 -20.93
C ILE A 497 20.12 28.08 -21.36
N ALA A 498 20.00 29.40 -21.42
CA ALA A 498 21.15 30.27 -21.69
C ALA A 498 22.07 30.34 -20.46
N ASN A 499 23.28 29.81 -20.56
CA ASN A 499 24.32 29.95 -19.55
C ASN A 499 25.29 31.08 -19.91
N ARG A 500 25.29 32.14 -19.09
CA ARG A 500 26.29 33.22 -19.19
C ARG A 500 27.35 33.00 -18.13
N SER A 501 28.37 32.22 -18.47
CA SER A 501 29.52 31.97 -17.59
C SER A 501 30.23 33.27 -17.27
N PHE A 502 30.59 33.46 -15.99
CA PHE A 502 31.48 34.53 -15.55
C PHE A 502 32.97 34.10 -15.58
N MET A 503 33.23 32.79 -15.69
CA MET A 503 34.58 32.24 -15.80
C MET A 503 35.11 32.35 -17.24
N PRO A 504 36.36 32.81 -17.44
CA PRO A 504 37.03 32.79 -18.74
C PRO A 504 37.12 31.37 -19.33
N ALA A 505 37.04 31.27 -20.66
CA ALA A 505 37.08 29.99 -21.36
C ALA A 505 38.44 29.26 -21.20
N THR A 506 39.52 30.02 -21.01
CA THR A 506 40.89 29.56 -20.74
C THR A 506 40.96 28.76 -19.44
N CYS A 507 40.32 29.25 -18.37
CA CYS A 507 40.26 28.56 -17.08
C CYS A 507 39.53 27.20 -17.17
N MET A 508 38.55 27.06 -18.06
CA MET A 508 37.75 25.83 -18.15
C MET A 508 38.45 24.67 -18.86
N GLN A 509 39.69 24.84 -19.31
CA GLN A 509 40.48 23.83 -20.02
C GLN A 509 41.58 23.21 -19.13
N GLY A 510 42.10 22.04 -19.52
CA GLY A 510 43.24 21.40 -18.83
C GLY A 510 42.91 20.73 -17.49
N THR A 511 43.88 20.70 -16.58
CA THR A 511 43.76 20.10 -15.24
C THR A 511 43.29 21.12 -14.19
N VAL A 512 42.97 20.67 -12.98
CA VAL A 512 42.66 21.56 -11.84
C VAL A 512 43.84 22.49 -11.51
N ALA A 513 45.08 22.03 -11.72
CA ALA A 513 46.26 22.88 -11.52
C ALA A 513 46.35 23.98 -12.59
N ASP A 514 46.03 23.66 -13.85
CA ASP A 514 45.96 24.65 -14.93
C ASP A 514 44.85 25.66 -14.67
N PHE A 515 43.69 25.22 -14.17
CA PHE A 515 42.58 26.09 -13.78
C PHE A 515 43.00 27.18 -12.79
N TYR A 516 43.70 26.84 -11.72
CA TYR A 516 44.17 27.83 -10.75
C TYR A 516 45.26 28.75 -11.32
N ARG A 517 46.13 28.23 -12.20
CA ARG A 517 47.15 29.05 -12.87
C ARG A 517 46.53 30.06 -13.81
N GLU A 518 45.62 29.63 -14.69
CA GLU A 518 44.96 30.53 -15.63
C GLU A 518 44.05 31.54 -14.91
N MET A 519 43.41 31.15 -13.81
CA MET A 519 42.62 32.08 -13.01
C MET A 519 43.48 33.19 -12.41
N ALA A 520 44.67 32.86 -11.89
CA ALA A 520 45.62 33.87 -11.40
C ALA A 520 46.14 34.77 -12.53
N ASN A 521 46.34 34.23 -13.74
CA ASN A 521 46.75 35.00 -14.92
C ASN A 521 45.68 35.99 -15.39
N GLU A 522 44.40 35.59 -15.39
CA GLU A 522 43.27 36.43 -15.82
C GLU A 522 42.90 37.50 -14.78
N GLU A 523 43.33 37.35 -13.52
CA GLU A 523 43.20 38.37 -12.47
C GLU A 523 44.32 39.41 -12.45
N SER A 524 45.44 39.11 -13.13
CA SER A 524 46.63 39.98 -13.22
C SER A 524 46.45 41.07 -14.27
#